data_AF-A0A821UA98-F1
#
_entry.id   AF-A0A821UA98-F1
#
_cell.length_a   1.000
_cell.length_b   1.000
_cell.length_c   1.000
_cell.angle_alpha   90.00
_cell.angle_beta   90.00
_cell.angle_gamma   90.00
#
_symmetry.space_group_name_H-M   'P 1'
#
loop_
_entity.id
_entity.type
_entity.pdbx_description
1 polymer ?
#
loop_
_entity_poly.entity_id
_entity_poly.type
_entity_poly.pdbx_seq_one_letter_code
_entity_poly.pdbx_strand_id
1 'polypeptide(L)'
;MATNVLSIDQSHVVYIEIDETKIGRISLPYSTTVAELRIQLSERYSISSSTHFVDSKGYPVSTMDEQTIDISHLLCENDVIKLKTDANISIPEKKKSEVASGRFELNVASSNIKEISAPSKGPTIPGSMPAHSTNTIVMATQLDDKMWKDVFDTCSLLCAIRIDGKEPIRAMHPVLEFKESDKYTPVFQVRDNSYIRAHMRNRRMESCFVSNDYFDGGIDLSCPCIGIGIDSTYKQFISKTNEKRTMYSTCVFNHSRAIVELNLSYLEPTQEFIDAIDNVLQQTPTKDDLKNVFLSYGHVYPQRITLGGHLFYTEEHCVKGNVDEEEIRIAAEDRFKTAYLTQTELRLGSSFGNKSKKESSKQDSSIKFEAVGGNTLLARNPTAWEETLSNPIFWRVIEQSEYKSVITLLSKQQQEAISISNENIFINSH
;
A
#
# COMPACT_ATOMS: atom_id res chain seq x y z
N MET A 1 39.45 3.11 -33.89
CA MET A 1 38.05 3.59 -33.94
C MET A 1 37.61 3.78 -32.50
N ALA A 2 37.64 5.03 -32.03
CA ALA A 2 37.28 5.39 -30.67
C ALA A 2 35.78 5.75 -30.63
N THR A 3 35.02 5.08 -29.77
CA THR A 3 33.63 5.38 -29.46
C THR A 3 33.56 6.57 -28.52
N ASN A 4 32.98 7.67 -28.98
CA ASN A 4 32.60 8.81 -28.16
C ASN A 4 31.48 8.40 -27.20
N VAL A 5 31.78 8.33 -25.90
CA VAL A 5 30.79 8.39 -24.83
C VAL A 5 30.66 9.85 -24.44
N LEU A 6 29.57 10.49 -24.84
CA LEU A 6 29.15 11.80 -24.34
C LEU A 6 27.70 11.71 -23.89
N SER A 7 27.51 11.58 -22.59
CA SER A 7 26.33 12.06 -21.89
C SER A 7 26.86 12.82 -20.67
N ILE A 8 27.27 14.05 -20.92
CA ILE A 8 27.42 15.04 -19.85
C ILE A 8 26.00 15.50 -19.60
N ASP A 9 25.44 15.13 -18.45
CA ASP A 9 24.14 15.60 -17.99
C ASP A 9 24.23 17.13 -17.85
N GLN A 10 23.71 17.85 -18.84
CA GLN A 10 23.83 19.30 -18.89
C GLN A 10 22.95 19.88 -17.79
N SER A 11 23.55 20.66 -16.90
CA SER A 11 22.82 21.37 -15.85
C SER A 11 22.03 22.54 -16.46
N HIS A 12 20.72 22.57 -16.26
CA HIS A 12 19.84 23.65 -16.70
C HIS A 12 19.52 24.61 -15.56
N VAL A 13 19.40 25.89 -15.88
CA VAL A 13 19.05 26.92 -14.90
C VAL A 13 17.55 27.14 -14.93
N VAL A 14 16.89 26.78 -13.83
CA VAL A 14 15.43 26.84 -13.68
C VAL A 14 15.08 27.94 -12.68
N TYR A 15 14.01 28.69 -12.95
CA TYR A 15 13.49 29.71 -12.04
C TYR A 15 12.44 29.13 -11.11
N ILE A 16 12.45 29.59 -9.86
CA ILE A 16 11.51 29.13 -8.84
C ILE A 16 10.55 30.27 -8.48
N GLU A 17 9.27 29.98 -8.53
CA GLU A 17 8.18 30.89 -8.19
C GLU A 17 7.30 30.26 -7.11
N ILE A 18 7.06 30.98 -6.01
CA ILE A 18 6.13 30.57 -4.95
C ILE A 18 5.02 31.62 -4.90
N ASP A 19 3.76 31.19 -5.04
CA ASP A 19 2.59 32.08 -4.96
C ASP A 19 2.76 33.34 -5.83
N GLU A 20 3.10 33.12 -7.10
CA GLU A 20 3.33 34.18 -8.11
C GLU A 20 4.53 35.10 -7.81
N THR A 21 5.31 34.80 -6.77
CA THR A 21 6.51 35.55 -6.39
C THR A 21 7.76 34.79 -6.80
N LYS A 22 8.57 35.40 -7.67
CA LYS A 22 9.86 34.84 -8.09
C LYS A 22 10.87 34.89 -6.94
N ILE A 23 11.24 33.73 -6.41
CA ILE A 23 12.12 33.62 -5.23
C ILE A 23 13.58 33.33 -5.57
N GLY A 24 13.87 32.76 -6.75
CA GLY A 24 15.26 32.48 -7.12
C GLY A 24 15.44 31.69 -8.41
N ARG A 25 16.67 31.23 -8.62
CA ARG A 25 17.05 30.29 -9.68
C ARG A 25 17.99 29.22 -9.14
N ILE A 26 17.84 28.01 -9.63
CA ILE A 26 18.65 26.85 -9.26
C ILE A 26 19.16 26.17 -10.52
N SER A 27 20.37 25.60 -10.47
CA SER A 27 20.92 24.86 -11.60
C SER A 27 20.87 23.37 -11.27
N LEU A 28 20.16 22.61 -12.10
CA LEU A 28 19.87 21.20 -11.85
C LEU A 28 19.99 20.39 -13.15
N PRO A 29 20.45 19.13 -13.09
CA PRO A 29 20.29 18.19 -14.18
C PRO A 29 18.83 17.81 -14.41
N TYR A 30 18.43 17.48 -15.65
CA TYR A 30 17.04 17.15 -15.97
C TYR A 30 16.54 15.87 -15.29
N SER A 31 17.44 14.96 -14.92
CA SER A 31 17.12 13.74 -14.18
C SER A 31 16.88 13.98 -12.69
N THR A 32 16.89 15.23 -12.23
CA THR A 32 16.57 15.54 -10.84
C THR A 32 15.09 15.26 -10.61
N THR A 33 14.79 14.51 -9.56
CA THR A 33 13.40 14.22 -9.17
C THR A 33 12.79 15.40 -8.41
N VAL A 34 11.46 15.47 -8.36
CA VAL A 34 10.76 16.50 -7.57
C VAL A 34 11.09 16.42 -6.08
N ALA A 35 11.29 15.20 -5.55
CA ALA A 35 11.68 14.98 -4.16
C ALA A 35 13.08 15.55 -3.86
N GLU A 36 14.04 15.35 -4.75
CA GLU A 36 15.39 15.92 -4.62
C GLU A 36 15.36 17.45 -4.72
N LEU A 37 14.57 18.00 -5.65
CA LEU A 37 14.36 19.43 -5.75
C LEU A 37 13.75 20.01 -4.46
N ARG A 38 12.76 19.31 -3.86
CA ARG A 38 12.13 19.73 -2.60
C ARG A 38 13.15 19.86 -1.48
N ILE A 39 14.05 18.88 -1.33
CA ILE A 39 15.11 18.92 -0.32
C ILE A 39 15.97 20.17 -0.53
N GLN A 40 16.44 20.43 -1.74
CA GLN A 40 17.27 21.60 -2.02
C GLN A 40 16.54 22.94 -1.78
N LEU A 41 15.26 23.03 -2.13
CA LEU A 41 14.47 24.24 -1.87
C LEU A 41 14.20 24.44 -0.38
N SER A 42 14.02 23.36 0.40
CA SER A 42 13.83 23.43 1.84
C SER A 42 15.07 23.97 2.55
N GLU A 43 16.26 23.53 2.14
CA GLU A 43 17.54 24.00 2.67
C GLU A 43 17.80 25.47 2.30
N ARG A 44 17.49 25.86 1.06
CA ARG A 44 17.88 27.17 0.52
C ARG A 44 16.87 28.28 0.80
N TYR A 45 15.58 27.96 0.75
CA TYR A 45 14.49 28.95 0.80
C TYR A 45 13.53 28.73 1.98
N SER A 46 13.75 27.69 2.80
CA SER A 46 12.89 27.37 3.95
C SER A 46 11.42 27.23 3.54
N ILE A 47 11.18 26.53 2.41
CA ILE A 47 9.80 26.28 1.94
C ILE A 47 9.02 25.46 2.97
N SER A 48 7.74 25.78 3.14
CA SER A 48 6.86 25.09 4.08
C SER A 48 6.57 23.67 3.59
N SER A 49 6.28 22.75 4.50
CA SER A 49 5.73 21.43 4.15
C SER A 49 4.35 21.52 3.49
N SER A 50 3.66 22.66 3.65
CA SER A 50 2.39 22.99 2.97
C SER A 50 2.58 23.56 1.56
N THR A 51 3.82 23.69 1.09
CA THR A 51 4.10 24.17 -0.26
C THR A 51 4.11 22.97 -1.22
N HIS A 52 3.26 22.99 -2.24
CA HIS A 52 3.16 21.94 -3.26
C HIS A 52 3.68 22.42 -4.60
N PHE A 53 4.36 21.53 -5.34
CA PHE A 53 4.70 21.77 -6.73
C PHE A 53 3.44 21.74 -7.57
N VAL A 54 3.40 22.54 -8.63
CA VAL A 54 2.34 22.44 -9.63
C VAL A 54 2.93 22.02 -10.98
N ASP A 55 2.17 21.21 -11.71
CA ASP A 55 2.52 20.83 -13.07
C ASP A 55 2.37 21.99 -14.05
N SER A 56 2.73 21.76 -15.32
CA SER A 56 2.63 22.76 -16.38
C SER A 56 1.19 23.27 -16.63
N LYS A 57 0.17 22.55 -16.16
CA LYS A 57 -1.25 22.90 -16.24
C LYS A 57 -1.78 23.57 -14.96
N GLY A 58 -0.94 23.72 -13.94
CA GLY A 58 -1.27 24.36 -12.68
C GLY A 58 -1.94 23.44 -11.65
N TYR A 59 -1.93 22.12 -11.86
CA TYR A 59 -2.43 21.14 -10.90
C TYR A 59 -1.36 20.76 -9.87
N PRO A 60 -1.73 20.56 -8.59
CA PRO A 60 -0.79 20.16 -7.56
C PRO A 60 -0.26 18.74 -7.83
N VAL A 61 1.05 18.58 -7.68
CA VAL A 61 1.75 17.30 -7.76
C VAL A 61 1.61 16.61 -6.40
N SER A 62 1.17 15.35 -6.40
CA SER A 62 1.03 14.56 -5.18
C SER A 62 2.39 14.28 -4.56
N THR A 63 2.49 14.34 -3.23
CA THR A 63 3.73 14.05 -2.49
C THR A 63 4.23 12.62 -2.69
N MET A 64 3.33 11.68 -2.99
CA MET A 64 3.69 10.28 -3.27
C MET A 64 4.37 10.09 -4.63
N ASP A 65 4.13 11.01 -5.57
CA ASP A 65 4.65 10.92 -6.93
C ASP A 65 5.99 11.65 -7.09
N GLU A 66 6.41 12.43 -6.09
CA GLU A 66 7.61 13.28 -6.15
C GLU A 66 8.91 12.50 -6.34
N GLN A 67 8.95 11.23 -5.94
CA GLN A 67 10.11 10.36 -6.13
C GLN A 67 10.23 9.82 -7.56
N THR A 68 9.14 9.85 -8.32
CA THR A 68 9.06 9.25 -9.67
C THR A 68 8.94 10.28 -10.78
N ILE A 69 8.65 11.53 -10.45
CA ILE A 69 8.50 12.61 -11.42
C ILE A 69 9.83 13.34 -11.58
N ASP A 70 10.31 13.44 -12.82
CA ASP A 70 11.44 14.28 -13.19
C ASP A 70 11.02 15.76 -13.28
N ILE A 71 11.93 16.68 -12.95
CA ILE A 71 11.66 18.13 -13.02
C ILE A 71 11.19 18.59 -14.41
N SER A 72 11.51 17.86 -15.47
CA SER A 72 11.07 18.15 -16.85
C SER A 72 9.55 18.22 -16.98
N HIS A 73 8.80 17.47 -16.16
CA HIS A 73 7.34 17.47 -16.12
C HIS A 73 6.75 18.68 -15.39
N LEU A 74 7.56 19.39 -14.60
CA LEU A 74 7.16 20.58 -13.85
C LEU A 74 7.47 21.89 -14.58
N LEU A 75 8.24 21.85 -15.66
CA LEU A 75 8.65 23.07 -16.36
C LEU A 75 7.45 23.69 -17.08
N CYS A 76 7.08 24.90 -16.65
CA CYS A 76 6.18 25.77 -17.38
C CYS A 76 6.92 26.52 -18.50
N GLU A 77 6.20 27.33 -19.29
CA GLU A 77 6.80 28.27 -20.24
C GLU A 77 7.89 29.13 -19.56
N ASN A 78 9.07 29.19 -20.20
CA ASN A 78 10.28 29.92 -19.74
C ASN A 78 11.09 29.27 -18.59
N ASP A 79 11.11 27.94 -18.50
CA ASP A 79 11.89 27.19 -17.50
C ASP A 79 11.59 27.64 -16.06
N VAL A 80 10.29 27.79 -15.76
CA VAL A 80 9.80 28.17 -14.43
C VAL A 80 9.16 26.96 -13.77
N ILE A 81 9.59 26.63 -12.56
CA ILE A 81 8.89 25.72 -11.66
C ILE A 81 8.08 26.54 -10.69
N LYS A 82 6.78 26.26 -10.66
CA LYS A 82 5.83 26.95 -9.81
C LYS A 82 5.51 26.09 -8.58
N LEU A 83 5.42 26.77 -7.46
CA LEU A 83 4.97 26.23 -6.20
C LEU A 83 3.83 27.09 -5.67
N LYS A 84 2.89 26.47 -4.99
CA LYS A 84 1.81 27.16 -4.30
C LYS A 84 1.80 26.77 -2.84
N THR A 85 1.51 27.75 -1.99
CA THR A 85 1.30 27.53 -0.57
C THR A 85 -0.19 27.60 -0.30
N ASP A 86 -0.73 26.67 0.47
CA ASP A 86 -2.11 26.76 0.92
C ASP A 86 -2.29 28.07 1.71
N ALA A 87 -3.10 28.98 1.15
CA ALA A 87 -3.22 30.35 1.62
C ALA A 87 -3.80 30.40 3.04
N ASN A 88 -2.91 30.39 4.04
CA ASN A 88 -3.17 30.84 5.42
C ASN A 88 -1.90 30.98 6.28
N ILE A 89 -0.76 31.35 5.70
CA ILE A 89 0.45 31.66 6.49
C ILE A 89 1.16 32.87 5.87
N SER A 90 1.03 34.03 6.51
CA SER A 90 1.90 35.18 6.24
C SER A 90 3.33 34.83 6.61
N ILE A 91 4.26 34.97 5.67
CA ILE A 91 5.70 34.77 5.86
C ILE A 91 6.21 35.84 6.85
N PRO A 92 6.82 35.50 7.99
CA PRO A 92 7.45 36.50 8.84
C PRO A 92 8.79 36.91 8.22
N GLU A 93 8.97 38.22 8.04
CA GLU A 93 10.26 38.81 7.64
C GLU A 93 11.37 38.41 8.64
N LYS A 94 12.49 37.94 8.09
CA LYS A 94 13.71 37.58 8.82
C LYS A 94 14.19 38.75 9.70
N LYS A 95 14.23 38.53 11.02
CA LYS A 95 15.17 39.21 11.92
C LYS A 95 16.28 38.26 12.35
N LYS A 96 17.51 38.78 12.28
CA LYS A 96 18.77 38.15 12.69
C LYS A 96 18.89 38.02 14.21
N SER A 97 19.77 37.08 14.61
CA SER A 97 20.38 36.80 15.93
C SER A 97 19.56 35.85 16.83
N GLU A 98 20.12 34.97 17.67
CA GLU A 98 21.49 34.76 18.15
C GLU A 98 21.60 33.35 18.77
N VAL A 99 22.83 32.87 18.94
CA VAL A 99 23.24 31.53 19.38
C VAL A 99 22.91 31.26 20.87
N ALA A 100 22.46 30.05 21.20
CA ALA A 100 22.75 29.43 22.51
C ALA A 100 22.75 27.89 22.45
N SER A 101 23.93 27.34 22.73
CA SER A 101 24.25 25.92 22.90
C SER A 101 23.62 25.34 24.17
N GLY A 102 22.95 24.20 24.06
CA GLY A 102 22.43 23.43 25.20
C GLY A 102 22.55 21.93 24.97
N ARG A 103 23.65 21.35 25.48
CA ARG A 103 23.89 19.90 25.60
C ARG A 103 22.86 19.29 26.57
N PHE A 104 22.17 18.21 26.17
CA PHE A 104 21.45 17.34 27.09
C PHE A 104 22.13 15.97 27.14
N GLU A 105 22.73 15.66 28.29
CA GLU A 105 23.25 14.35 28.65
C GLU A 105 22.11 13.50 29.24
N LEU A 106 21.91 12.29 28.69
CA LEU A 106 20.99 11.30 29.23
C LEU A 106 21.71 10.47 30.30
N ASN A 107 21.35 10.71 31.57
CA ASN A 107 21.74 9.87 32.70
C ASN A 107 20.93 8.56 32.67
N VAL A 108 21.61 7.45 32.38
CA VAL A 108 21.09 6.10 32.58
C VAL A 108 21.31 5.71 34.04
N ALA A 109 20.22 5.67 34.81
CA ALA A 109 20.24 5.14 36.17
C ALA A 109 20.15 3.61 36.13
N SER A 110 21.25 2.96 36.49
CA SER A 110 21.35 1.52 36.72
C SER A 110 20.59 1.14 38.00
N SER A 111 19.49 0.39 37.88
CA SER A 111 18.82 -0.22 39.03
C SER A 111 19.23 -1.68 39.18
N ASN A 112 19.73 -1.97 40.39
CA ASN A 112 20.19 -3.26 40.88
C ASN A 112 19.09 -4.34 40.83
N ILE A 113 19.36 -5.45 40.15
CA ILE A 113 18.58 -6.69 40.29
C ILE A 113 19.21 -7.49 41.44
N LYS A 114 18.50 -7.57 42.56
CA LYS A 114 18.77 -8.54 43.63
C LYS A 114 18.25 -9.90 43.21
N GLU A 115 19.11 -10.90 43.32
CA GLU A 115 18.78 -12.33 43.34
C GLU A 115 17.63 -12.61 44.32
N ILE A 116 16.61 -13.32 43.85
CA ILE A 116 15.66 -14.02 44.71
C ILE A 116 15.61 -15.48 44.27
N SER A 117 15.77 -16.31 45.30
CA SER A 117 15.94 -17.75 45.37
C SER A 117 14.79 -18.62 44.83
N ALA A 118 15.16 -19.87 44.55
CA ALA A 118 14.38 -21.00 44.02
C ALA A 118 13.01 -21.28 44.68
N PRO A 119 12.07 -21.94 43.96
CA PRO A 119 10.92 -22.57 44.57
C PRO A 119 11.10 -24.08 44.77
N SER A 120 10.50 -24.56 45.86
CA SER A 120 10.49 -25.92 46.38
C SER A 120 9.64 -26.90 45.56
N LYS A 121 10.04 -28.18 45.61
CA LYS A 121 9.36 -29.35 45.04
C LYS A 121 7.95 -29.58 45.65
N GLY A 122 6.97 -29.84 44.78
CA GLY A 122 5.61 -30.33 45.05
C GLY A 122 5.09 -31.14 43.84
N PRO A 123 4.02 -31.94 43.96
CA PRO A 123 4.00 -33.36 43.58
C PRO A 123 3.80 -33.65 42.08
N THR A 124 4.42 -34.76 41.66
CA THR A 124 4.38 -35.34 40.31
C THR A 124 2.99 -35.85 39.94
N ILE A 125 2.40 -35.29 38.87
CA ILE A 125 1.20 -35.83 38.20
C ILE A 125 1.68 -36.74 37.06
N PRO A 126 1.25 -38.02 36.99
CA PRO A 126 1.59 -38.89 35.88
C PRO A 126 0.63 -38.62 34.71
N GLY A 127 1.17 -38.04 33.64
CA GLY A 127 0.42 -37.72 32.43
C GLY A 127 1.33 -37.08 31.39
N SER A 128 2.36 -37.81 30.96
CA SER A 128 3.18 -37.44 29.82
C SER A 128 2.26 -37.30 28.61
N MET A 129 1.92 -36.07 28.23
CA MET A 129 1.42 -35.80 26.89
C MET A 129 2.46 -36.28 25.87
N PRO A 130 2.04 -36.88 24.74
CA PRO A 130 2.98 -37.23 23.69
C PRO A 130 3.65 -35.96 23.19
N ALA A 131 4.96 -36.08 22.93
CA ALA A 131 5.77 -35.01 22.36
C ALA A 131 5.04 -34.37 21.18
N HIS A 132 4.96 -33.03 21.18
CA HIS A 132 4.48 -32.25 20.05
C HIS A 132 5.10 -32.80 18.76
N SER A 133 4.25 -33.24 17.82
CA SER A 133 4.71 -33.49 16.46
C SER A 133 5.39 -32.20 16.00
N THR A 134 6.69 -32.26 15.77
CA THR A 134 7.43 -31.15 15.19
C THR A 134 6.84 -30.90 13.81
N ASN A 135 5.91 -29.94 13.70
CA ASN A 135 5.40 -29.48 12.42
C ASN A 135 6.62 -29.00 11.64
N THR A 136 7.03 -29.80 10.67
CA THR A 136 8.15 -29.46 9.81
C THR A 136 7.66 -28.33 8.92
N ILE A 137 8.33 -27.18 8.98
CA ILE A 137 8.01 -26.03 8.13
C ILE A 137 8.20 -26.48 6.68
N VAL A 138 7.11 -26.44 5.90
CA VAL A 138 7.17 -26.73 4.47
C VAL A 138 7.59 -25.46 3.74
N MET A 139 8.74 -25.51 3.07
CA MET A 139 9.24 -24.42 2.25
C MET A 139 8.59 -24.42 0.88
N ALA A 140 8.52 -23.25 0.23
CA ALA A 140 7.94 -23.14 -1.12
C ALA A 140 8.64 -24.03 -2.17
N THR A 141 9.94 -24.32 -1.99
CA THR A 141 10.72 -25.25 -2.82
C THR A 141 10.35 -26.72 -2.65
N GLN A 142 9.57 -27.06 -1.62
CA GLN A 142 9.14 -28.42 -1.32
C GLN A 142 7.70 -28.69 -1.79
N LEU A 143 7.03 -27.68 -2.36
CA LEU A 143 5.69 -27.83 -2.91
C LEU A 143 5.76 -28.53 -4.26
N ASP A 144 4.98 -29.60 -4.40
CA ASP A 144 4.70 -30.21 -5.69
C ASP A 144 3.60 -29.46 -6.45
N ASP A 145 3.34 -29.86 -7.69
CA ASP A 145 2.31 -29.23 -8.53
C ASP A 145 0.92 -29.27 -7.89
N LYS A 146 0.57 -30.35 -7.19
CA LYS A 146 -0.74 -30.46 -6.55
C LYS A 146 -0.87 -29.47 -5.39
N MET A 147 0.16 -29.34 -4.56
CA MET A 147 0.20 -28.39 -3.46
C MET A 147 0.15 -26.95 -3.98
N TRP A 148 0.87 -26.64 -5.07
CA TRP A 148 0.77 -25.33 -5.71
C TRP A 148 -0.63 -25.06 -6.24
N LYS A 149 -1.26 -26.05 -6.87
CA LYS A 149 -2.65 -25.94 -7.32
C LYS A 149 -3.59 -25.61 -6.15
N ASP A 150 -3.48 -26.34 -5.04
CA ASP A 150 -4.29 -26.09 -3.85
C ASP A 150 -4.08 -24.66 -3.31
N VAL A 151 -2.84 -24.15 -3.32
CA VAL A 151 -2.53 -22.76 -2.95
C VAL A 151 -3.18 -21.76 -3.92
N PHE A 152 -3.09 -21.99 -5.23
CA PHE A 152 -3.69 -21.15 -6.26
C PHE A 152 -5.21 -21.08 -6.13
N ASP A 153 -5.86 -22.23 -5.94
CA ASP A 153 -7.30 -22.36 -5.78
C ASP A 153 -7.77 -21.66 -4.50
N THR A 154 -7.11 -21.97 -3.37
CA THR A 154 -7.46 -21.43 -2.06
C THR A 154 -7.31 -19.92 -1.98
N CYS A 155 -6.33 -19.36 -2.69
CA CYS A 155 -6.08 -17.92 -2.74
C CYS A 155 -6.78 -17.22 -3.92
N SER A 156 -7.45 -17.98 -4.80
CA SER A 156 -8.06 -17.49 -6.04
C SER A 156 -7.10 -16.64 -6.88
N LEU A 157 -5.85 -17.11 -7.03
CA LEU A 157 -4.79 -16.32 -7.69
C LEU A 157 -5.03 -16.10 -9.18
N LEU A 158 -5.82 -16.98 -9.80
CA LEU A 158 -6.21 -16.90 -11.21
C LEU A 158 -7.38 -15.94 -11.46
N CYS A 159 -8.01 -15.43 -10.40
CA CYS A 159 -9.07 -14.45 -10.48
C CYS A 159 -8.51 -13.03 -10.41
N ALA A 160 -8.97 -12.19 -11.34
CA ALA A 160 -8.73 -10.76 -11.26
C ALA A 160 -9.50 -10.13 -10.08
N ILE A 161 -9.22 -8.87 -9.83
CA ILE A 161 -9.84 -8.04 -8.81
C ILE A 161 -10.92 -7.19 -9.48
N ARG A 162 -12.14 -7.33 -8.96
CA ARG A 162 -13.28 -6.51 -9.29
C ARG A 162 -13.26 -5.22 -8.47
N ILE A 163 -13.45 -4.09 -9.13
CA ILE A 163 -13.51 -2.77 -8.52
C ILE A 163 -14.87 -2.16 -8.86
N ASP A 164 -15.85 -2.29 -7.95
CA ASP A 164 -17.24 -1.82 -8.13
C ASP A 164 -17.59 -0.61 -7.25
N GLY A 165 -16.58 0.04 -6.67
CA GLY A 165 -16.71 1.32 -5.97
C GLY A 165 -16.91 1.24 -4.45
N LYS A 166 -17.13 0.04 -3.88
CA LYS A 166 -17.14 -0.15 -2.42
C LYS A 166 -15.85 -0.75 -1.92
N GLU A 167 -15.48 -1.93 -2.39
CA GLU A 167 -14.26 -2.64 -2.00
C GLU A 167 -13.74 -3.46 -3.18
N PRO A 168 -12.41 -3.53 -3.41
CA PRO A 168 -11.82 -4.45 -4.34
C PRO A 168 -12.08 -5.86 -3.81
N ILE A 169 -12.68 -6.69 -4.63
CA ILE A 169 -12.92 -8.10 -4.29
C ILE A 169 -12.39 -8.99 -5.40
N ARG A 170 -11.93 -10.20 -5.07
CA ARG A 170 -11.67 -11.20 -6.10
C ARG A 170 -12.93 -11.44 -6.94
N ALA A 171 -12.76 -11.47 -8.24
CA ALA A 171 -13.80 -11.84 -9.17
C ALA A 171 -14.22 -13.30 -8.97
N MET A 172 -15.47 -13.60 -9.32
CA MET A 172 -16.02 -14.95 -9.18
C MET A 172 -15.46 -15.91 -10.23
N HIS A 173 -15.10 -15.39 -11.40
CA HIS A 173 -14.60 -16.19 -12.51
C HIS A 173 -13.10 -15.95 -12.74
N PRO A 174 -12.32 -17.01 -12.96
CA PRO A 174 -10.91 -16.89 -13.30
C PRO A 174 -10.75 -16.22 -14.65
N VAL A 175 -9.75 -15.34 -14.74
CA VAL A 175 -9.37 -14.67 -15.99
C VAL A 175 -8.11 -15.29 -16.60
N LEU A 176 -7.39 -16.10 -15.82
CA LEU A 176 -6.19 -16.81 -16.22
C LEU A 176 -6.34 -18.31 -15.94
N GLU A 177 -5.62 -19.12 -16.67
CA GLU A 177 -5.44 -20.55 -16.44
C GLU A 177 -4.01 -20.98 -16.77
N PHE A 178 -3.63 -22.18 -16.31
CA PHE A 178 -2.34 -22.78 -16.65
C PHE A 178 -2.42 -23.39 -18.05
N LYS A 179 -1.42 -23.12 -18.88
CA LYS A 179 -1.34 -23.67 -20.25
C LYS A 179 -1.24 -25.18 -20.31
N GLU A 180 -0.58 -25.76 -19.31
CA GLU A 180 -0.38 -27.19 -19.17
C GLU A 180 -1.26 -27.69 -18.01
N SER A 181 -2.19 -28.61 -18.29
CA SER A 181 -3.19 -29.06 -17.32
C SER A 181 -2.60 -29.76 -16.10
N ASP A 182 -1.36 -30.27 -16.19
CA ASP A 182 -0.73 -31.07 -15.14
C ASP A 182 0.47 -30.37 -14.47
N LYS A 183 0.73 -29.10 -14.82
CA LYS A 183 1.89 -28.35 -14.34
C LYS A 183 1.46 -27.01 -13.74
N TYR A 184 1.41 -26.98 -12.41
CA TYR A 184 0.88 -25.87 -11.63
C TYR A 184 1.97 -25.09 -10.89
N THR A 185 3.22 -25.54 -10.95
CA THR A 185 4.35 -24.85 -10.35
C THR A 185 4.56 -23.49 -11.02
N PRO A 186 4.41 -22.37 -10.29
CA PRO A 186 4.60 -21.04 -10.86
C PRO A 186 6.08 -20.65 -10.91
N VAL A 187 6.36 -19.46 -11.47
CA VAL A 187 7.60 -18.76 -11.14
C VAL A 187 7.46 -18.18 -9.73
N PHE A 188 8.36 -18.57 -8.83
CA PHE A 188 8.33 -18.09 -7.45
C PHE A 188 9.73 -17.82 -6.88
N GLN A 189 9.76 -17.02 -5.81
CA GLN A 189 10.93 -16.76 -4.98
C GLN A 189 10.59 -17.15 -3.54
N VAL A 190 11.49 -17.89 -2.89
CA VAL A 190 11.36 -18.21 -1.46
C VAL A 190 11.57 -16.93 -0.67
N ARG A 191 10.67 -16.65 0.29
CA ARG A 191 10.78 -15.49 1.17
C ARG A 191 10.21 -15.81 2.54
N ASP A 192 11.04 -16.33 3.43
CA ASP A 192 10.69 -16.67 4.82
C ASP A 192 11.09 -15.57 5.81
N ASN A 193 10.77 -14.31 5.51
CA ASN A 193 11.02 -13.19 6.42
C ASN A 193 9.75 -12.74 7.16
N SER A 194 9.95 -12.20 8.36
CA SER A 194 8.89 -11.56 9.14
C SER A 194 9.22 -10.10 9.38
N TYR A 195 8.25 -9.21 9.23
CA TYR A 195 8.44 -7.77 9.40
C TYR A 195 7.13 -7.06 9.73
N ILE A 196 7.24 -5.97 10.48
CA ILE A 196 6.12 -5.10 10.85
C ILE A 196 6.09 -3.91 9.89
N ARG A 197 4.89 -3.52 9.44
CA ARG A 197 4.64 -2.31 8.66
C ARG A 197 3.41 -1.60 9.21
N ALA A 198 3.49 -0.30 9.44
CA ALA A 198 2.32 0.53 9.71
C ALA A 198 1.94 1.38 8.50
N HIS A 199 0.64 1.43 8.23
CA HIS A 199 0.05 2.23 7.18
C HIS A 199 -0.87 3.28 7.77
N MET A 200 -0.65 4.54 7.40
CA MET A 200 -1.57 5.62 7.67
C MET A 200 -2.46 5.84 6.44
N ARG A 201 -3.78 5.87 6.66
CA ARG A 201 -4.78 6.15 5.62
C ARG A 201 -5.78 7.18 6.11
N ASN A 202 -6.18 8.08 5.22
CA ASN A 202 -7.15 9.12 5.53
C ASN A 202 -8.60 8.66 5.32
N ARG A 203 -8.79 7.41 4.88
CA ARG A 203 -10.10 6.83 4.59
C ARG A 203 -10.20 5.42 5.16
N ARG A 204 -11.37 5.08 5.68
CA ARG A 204 -11.68 3.75 6.21
C ARG A 204 -11.47 2.68 5.14
N MET A 205 -11.97 2.95 3.94
CA MET A 205 -11.88 2.04 2.80
C MET A 205 -10.42 1.72 2.44
N GLU A 206 -9.55 2.72 2.38
CA GLU A 206 -8.12 2.52 2.11
C GLU A 206 -7.43 1.72 3.22
N SER A 207 -7.81 1.93 4.48
CA SER A 207 -7.35 1.09 5.60
C SER A 207 -7.87 -0.34 5.51
N CYS A 208 -9.13 -0.54 5.10
CA CYS A 208 -9.68 -1.87 4.80
C CYS A 208 -8.93 -2.56 3.65
N PHE A 209 -8.32 -1.81 2.72
CA PHE A 209 -7.50 -2.39 1.67
C PHE A 209 -6.15 -2.89 2.18
N VAL A 210 -5.57 -2.17 3.14
CA VAL A 210 -4.33 -2.60 3.81
C VAL A 210 -4.59 -3.84 4.64
N SER A 211 -5.71 -3.90 5.38
CA SER A 211 -6.03 -5.03 6.25
C SER A 211 -6.50 -6.29 5.51
N ASN A 212 -6.97 -6.17 4.27
CA ASN A 212 -7.42 -7.30 3.45
C ASN A 212 -6.48 -7.57 2.25
N ASP A 213 -5.22 -7.12 2.31
CA ASP A 213 -4.15 -7.51 1.37
C ASP A 213 -4.31 -7.01 -0.07
N TYR A 214 -5.11 -5.96 -0.28
CA TYR A 214 -5.39 -5.46 -1.63
C TYR A 214 -4.46 -4.32 -2.07
N PHE A 215 -3.79 -3.56 -1.17
CA PHE A 215 -3.09 -2.36 -1.63
C PHE A 215 -1.90 -1.89 -0.80
N ASP A 216 -0.73 -1.81 -1.44
CA ASP A 216 0.35 -0.87 -1.10
C ASP A 216 0.40 0.35 -2.05
N GLY A 217 -0.71 0.65 -2.76
CA GLY A 217 -0.87 1.93 -3.48
C GLY A 217 -0.62 1.92 -5.00
N GLY A 218 -0.71 0.77 -5.69
CA GLY A 218 -0.29 0.66 -7.09
C GLY A 218 -1.38 0.53 -8.17
N ILE A 219 -2.68 0.72 -7.90
CA ILE A 219 -3.67 0.71 -9.00
C ILE A 219 -3.74 2.10 -9.61
N ASP A 220 -3.17 2.23 -10.80
CA ASP A 220 -3.36 3.40 -11.64
C ASP A 220 -4.83 3.51 -12.05
N LEU A 221 -5.51 4.54 -11.53
CA LEU A 221 -6.91 4.85 -11.84
C LEU A 221 -7.11 5.24 -13.31
N SER A 222 -6.03 5.43 -14.08
CA SER A 222 -6.08 5.66 -15.51
C SER A 222 -6.32 4.39 -16.35
N CYS A 223 -6.46 3.20 -15.75
CA CYS A 223 -6.84 2.01 -16.53
C CYS A 223 -8.20 2.25 -17.23
N PRO A 224 -8.30 2.05 -18.55
CA PRO A 224 -9.59 2.14 -19.27
C PRO A 224 -10.67 1.24 -18.67
N CYS A 225 -10.27 0.05 -18.21
CA CYS A 225 -11.12 -0.94 -17.56
C CYS A 225 -11.80 -0.39 -16.29
N ILE A 226 -11.06 0.35 -15.48
CA ILE A 226 -11.53 0.93 -14.22
C ILE A 226 -12.60 1.98 -14.49
N GLY A 227 -12.45 2.79 -15.55
CA GLY A 227 -13.46 3.77 -15.97
C GLY A 227 -14.80 3.18 -16.46
N ILE A 228 -14.82 1.90 -16.86
CA ILE A 228 -16.01 1.17 -17.31
C ILE A 228 -16.77 0.56 -16.12
N GLY A 229 -16.04 0.03 -15.14
CA GLY A 229 -16.58 -0.63 -13.93
C GLY A 229 -17.12 0.31 -12.86
N ILE A 230 -16.56 1.51 -12.80
CA ILE A 230 -16.76 2.41 -11.67
C ILE A 230 -18.03 3.25 -11.81
N ASP A 231 -18.90 3.15 -10.82
CA ASP A 231 -20.05 4.04 -10.67
C ASP A 231 -19.63 5.47 -10.27
N SER A 232 -20.44 6.47 -10.63
CA SER A 232 -20.19 7.90 -10.39
C SER A 232 -19.88 8.24 -8.92
N THR A 233 -20.33 7.40 -7.99
CA THR A 233 -20.06 7.49 -6.56
C THR A 233 -18.57 7.40 -6.24
N TYR A 234 -17.79 6.58 -6.96
CA TYR A 234 -16.33 6.49 -6.78
C TYR A 234 -15.63 7.81 -7.09
N LYS A 235 -16.02 8.47 -8.20
CA LYS A 235 -15.49 9.77 -8.63
C LYS A 235 -15.83 10.89 -7.63
N GLN A 236 -16.93 10.75 -6.89
CA GLN A 236 -17.34 11.70 -5.84
C GLN A 236 -16.54 11.58 -4.52
N PHE A 237 -15.82 10.48 -4.26
CA PHE A 237 -15.03 10.33 -3.03
C PHE A 237 -13.75 11.18 -2.99
N ILE A 238 -13.40 11.90 -4.07
CA ILE A 238 -12.23 12.77 -4.16
C ILE A 238 -12.46 14.17 -3.53
N SER A 239 -13.68 14.51 -3.11
CA SER A 239 -13.97 15.84 -2.53
C SER A 239 -14.40 15.79 -1.05
N LYS A 240 -13.63 16.42 -0.15
CA LYS A 240 -14.05 17.62 0.62
C LYS A 240 -13.21 17.92 1.89
N THR A 241 -12.79 19.19 1.94
CA THR A 241 -12.77 20.19 3.04
C THR A 241 -12.18 19.85 4.42
N ASN A 242 -11.14 20.63 4.77
CA ASN A 242 -10.48 20.76 6.06
C ASN A 242 -11.41 21.29 7.16
N GLU A 243 -11.61 20.53 8.23
CA GLU A 243 -11.86 21.05 9.60
C GLU A 243 -11.82 19.94 10.68
N LYS A 244 -12.15 18.69 10.31
CA LYS A 244 -11.88 17.47 11.09
C LYS A 244 -11.59 16.34 10.11
N ARG A 245 -10.48 15.61 10.31
CA ARG A 245 -10.16 14.42 9.50
C ARG A 245 -10.10 13.20 10.39
N THR A 246 -10.65 12.09 9.92
CA THR A 246 -10.47 10.78 10.55
C THR A 246 -9.33 10.08 9.82
N MET A 247 -8.32 9.66 10.58
CA MET A 247 -7.20 8.87 10.09
C MET A 247 -7.31 7.45 10.63
N TYR A 248 -6.78 6.50 9.88
CA TYR A 248 -6.75 5.09 10.24
C TYR A 248 -5.29 4.64 10.23
N SER A 249 -4.83 4.07 11.33
CA SER A 249 -3.50 3.45 11.44
C SER A 249 -3.68 1.94 11.43
N THR A 250 -3.20 1.26 10.40
CA THR A 250 -3.22 -0.19 10.29
C THR A 250 -1.80 -0.71 10.44
N CYS A 251 -1.54 -1.43 11.52
CA CYS A 251 -0.26 -2.09 11.77
C CYS A 251 -0.37 -3.56 11.42
N VAL A 252 0.55 -4.06 10.61
CA VAL A 252 0.57 -5.42 10.08
C VAL A 252 1.90 -6.08 10.42
N PHE A 253 1.87 -7.29 10.96
CA PHE A 253 3.04 -8.15 11.14
C PHE A 253 2.97 -9.31 10.16
N ASN A 254 3.76 -9.21 9.10
CA ASN A 254 3.80 -10.16 8.02
C ASN A 254 4.73 -11.33 8.35
N HIS A 255 4.31 -12.53 7.97
CA HIS A 255 5.11 -13.75 7.91
C HIS A 255 5.04 -14.26 6.47
N SER A 256 5.97 -13.79 5.64
CA SER A 256 6.05 -14.20 4.24
C SER A 256 6.54 -15.64 4.13
N ARG A 257 6.14 -16.31 3.04
CA ARG A 257 6.59 -17.67 2.67
C ARG A 257 7.12 -17.72 1.25
N ALA A 258 6.39 -17.12 0.31
CA ALA A 258 6.77 -17.11 -1.09
C ALA A 258 6.32 -15.81 -1.76
N ILE A 259 7.05 -15.39 -2.78
CA ILE A 259 6.57 -14.43 -3.77
C ILE A 259 6.28 -15.21 -5.05
N VAL A 260 5.06 -15.11 -5.55
CA VAL A 260 4.62 -15.69 -6.82
C VAL A 260 4.52 -14.58 -7.86
N GLU A 261 5.05 -14.85 -9.05
CA GLU A 261 4.98 -13.93 -10.20
C GLU A 261 4.06 -14.49 -11.28
N LEU A 262 2.86 -13.92 -11.43
CA LEU A 262 1.91 -14.30 -12.47
C LEU A 262 2.43 -13.86 -13.84
N ASN A 263 2.75 -14.85 -14.67
CA ASN A 263 3.42 -14.64 -15.94
C ASN A 263 2.76 -15.41 -17.09
N LEU A 264 2.59 -14.74 -18.24
CA LEU A 264 1.98 -15.32 -19.44
C LEU A 264 2.88 -16.33 -20.18
N SER A 265 4.08 -16.61 -19.68
CA SER A 265 4.90 -17.73 -20.17
C SER A 265 4.24 -19.07 -19.87
N TYR A 266 3.65 -19.22 -18.67
CA TYR A 266 3.00 -20.45 -18.22
C TYR A 266 1.49 -20.31 -17.96
N LEU A 267 0.97 -19.07 -17.93
CA LEU A 267 -0.45 -18.78 -17.87
C LEU A 267 -0.98 -18.26 -19.20
N GLU A 268 -2.27 -18.42 -19.43
CA GLU A 268 -3.01 -17.83 -20.55
C GLU A 268 -4.41 -17.38 -20.11
N PRO A 269 -5.06 -16.44 -20.82
CA PRO A 269 -6.44 -16.08 -20.51
C PRO A 269 -7.38 -17.27 -20.72
N THR A 270 -8.39 -17.38 -19.86
CA THR A 270 -9.42 -18.41 -19.99
C THR A 270 -10.24 -18.21 -21.26
N GLN A 271 -10.62 -19.30 -21.93
CA GLN A 271 -11.47 -19.22 -23.11
C GLN A 271 -12.83 -18.60 -22.79
N GLU A 272 -13.38 -18.85 -21.60
CA GLU A 272 -14.65 -18.26 -21.17
C GLU A 272 -14.58 -16.73 -21.06
N PHE A 273 -13.44 -16.19 -20.62
CA PHE A 273 -13.23 -14.73 -20.59
C PHE A 273 -13.11 -14.16 -22.00
N ILE A 274 -12.35 -14.83 -22.88
CA ILE A 274 -12.19 -14.42 -24.28
C ILE A 274 -13.55 -14.43 -24.99
N ASP A 275 -14.31 -15.51 -24.86
CA ASP A 275 -15.64 -15.65 -25.46
C ASP A 275 -16.61 -14.59 -24.93
N ALA A 276 -16.58 -14.28 -23.63
CA ALA A 276 -17.42 -13.23 -23.05
C ALA A 276 -17.14 -11.85 -23.68
N ILE A 277 -15.87 -11.53 -23.94
CA ILE A 277 -15.49 -10.30 -24.63
C ILE A 277 -15.90 -10.34 -26.11
N ASP A 278 -15.61 -11.43 -26.81
CA ASP A 278 -15.92 -11.56 -28.24
C ASP A 278 -17.42 -11.49 -28.51
N ASN A 279 -18.25 -12.09 -27.65
CA ASN A 279 -19.70 -12.01 -27.75
C ASN A 279 -20.21 -10.56 -27.65
N VAL A 280 -19.57 -9.72 -26.84
CA VAL A 280 -19.90 -8.29 -26.73
C VAL A 280 -19.39 -7.52 -27.95
N LEU A 281 -18.17 -7.80 -28.40
CA LEU A 281 -17.54 -7.11 -29.54
C LEU A 281 -18.15 -7.47 -30.91
N GLN A 282 -18.75 -8.66 -31.05
CA GLN A 282 -19.48 -9.07 -32.26
C GLN A 282 -20.80 -8.32 -32.45
N GLN A 283 -21.33 -7.70 -31.39
CA GLN A 283 -22.53 -6.87 -31.43
C GLN A 283 -22.14 -5.40 -31.60
N THR A 284 -23.08 -4.48 -31.36
CA THR A 284 -22.74 -3.06 -31.14
C THR A 284 -22.49 -2.87 -29.64
N PRO A 285 -21.24 -2.97 -29.17
CA PRO A 285 -20.94 -3.01 -27.74
C PRO A 285 -21.41 -1.73 -27.04
N THR A 286 -22.24 -1.88 -26.00
CA THR A 286 -22.55 -0.77 -25.11
C THR A 286 -21.57 -0.73 -23.94
N LYS A 287 -21.50 0.41 -23.25
CA LYS A 287 -20.71 0.55 -22.03
C LYS A 287 -21.12 -0.48 -20.97
N ASP A 288 -22.41 -0.70 -20.85
CA ASP A 288 -22.98 -1.57 -19.82
C ASP A 288 -22.69 -3.04 -20.09
N ASP A 289 -22.62 -3.45 -21.36
CA ASP A 289 -22.24 -4.83 -21.72
C ASP A 289 -20.80 -5.15 -21.30
N LEU A 290 -19.84 -4.28 -21.65
CA LEU A 290 -18.45 -4.42 -21.22
C LEU A 290 -18.31 -4.33 -19.70
N LYS A 291 -19.07 -3.43 -19.05
CA LYS A 291 -19.12 -3.31 -17.59
C LYS A 291 -19.55 -4.63 -16.95
N ASN A 292 -20.58 -5.29 -17.48
CA ASN A 292 -21.06 -6.56 -16.93
C ASN A 292 -20.01 -7.68 -17.04
N VAL A 293 -19.23 -7.70 -18.13
CA VAL A 293 -18.10 -8.64 -18.27
C VAL A 293 -17.04 -8.37 -17.19
N PHE A 294 -16.59 -7.12 -17.02
CA PHE A 294 -15.59 -6.79 -16.00
C PHE A 294 -16.08 -6.90 -14.55
N LEU A 295 -17.39 -6.78 -14.31
CA LEU A 295 -17.99 -7.10 -13.01
C LEU A 295 -17.98 -8.61 -12.71
N SER A 296 -17.93 -9.46 -13.74
CA SER A 296 -17.92 -10.92 -13.61
C SER A 296 -16.49 -11.47 -13.47
N TYR A 297 -15.57 -10.98 -14.31
CA TYR A 297 -14.19 -11.46 -14.41
C TYR A 297 -13.16 -10.58 -13.69
N GLY A 298 -13.51 -9.36 -13.31
CA GLY A 298 -12.59 -8.41 -12.69
C GLY A 298 -12.03 -7.39 -13.70
N HIS A 299 -11.26 -6.44 -13.17
CA HIS A 299 -10.75 -5.28 -13.90
C HIS A 299 -9.23 -5.32 -14.02
N VAL A 300 -8.55 -5.71 -12.95
CA VAL A 300 -7.10 -5.82 -12.91
C VAL A 300 -6.66 -7.12 -12.26
N TYR A 301 -5.46 -7.59 -12.54
CA TYR A 301 -4.83 -8.69 -11.81
C TYR A 301 -3.43 -8.25 -11.33
N PRO A 302 -2.98 -8.69 -10.15
CA PRO A 302 -1.60 -8.45 -9.70
C PRO A 302 -0.62 -9.30 -10.51
N GLN A 303 0.55 -8.77 -10.84
CA GLN A 303 1.62 -9.63 -11.36
C GLN A 303 2.47 -10.23 -10.26
N ARG A 304 2.64 -9.54 -9.13
CA ARG A 304 3.50 -9.98 -8.03
C ARG A 304 2.67 -10.12 -6.77
N ILE A 305 2.74 -11.31 -6.16
CA ILE A 305 1.91 -11.71 -5.01
C ILE A 305 2.80 -12.31 -3.93
N THR A 306 2.78 -11.75 -2.73
CA THR A 306 3.40 -12.38 -1.55
C THR A 306 2.38 -13.26 -0.85
N LEU A 307 2.74 -14.52 -0.63
CA LEU A 307 1.95 -15.52 0.11
C LEU A 307 2.53 -15.70 1.52
N GLY A 308 1.65 -15.96 2.49
CA GLY A 308 2.02 -16.25 3.87
C GLY A 308 0.86 -16.08 4.81
N GLY A 309 1.10 -15.45 5.95
CA GLY A 309 0.05 -14.95 6.83
C GLY A 309 0.49 -13.67 7.51
N HIS A 310 -0.45 -12.89 8.02
CA HIS A 310 -0.14 -11.73 8.83
C HIS A 310 -1.11 -11.60 10.01
N LEU A 311 -0.65 -10.93 11.07
CA LEU A 311 -1.51 -10.39 12.12
C LEU A 311 -1.62 -8.89 11.93
N PHE A 312 -2.81 -8.34 12.11
CA PHE A 312 -3.00 -6.90 12.00
C PHE A 312 -3.94 -6.35 13.06
N TYR A 313 -3.90 -5.04 13.26
CA TYR A 313 -4.98 -4.30 13.88
C TYR A 313 -5.09 -2.92 13.23
N THR A 314 -6.28 -2.34 13.33
CA THR A 314 -6.55 -0.97 12.84
C THR A 314 -7.04 -0.09 13.99
N GLU A 315 -6.38 1.06 14.19
CA GLU A 315 -6.80 2.15 15.08
C GLU A 315 -7.43 3.29 14.27
N GLU A 316 -8.49 3.89 14.81
CA GLU A 316 -9.12 5.08 14.25
C GLU A 316 -8.76 6.31 15.09
N HIS A 317 -8.29 7.38 14.44
CA HIS A 317 -7.86 8.63 15.05
C HIS A 317 -8.71 9.78 14.52
N CYS A 318 -9.45 10.47 15.41
CA CYS A 318 -10.11 11.73 15.05
C CYS A 318 -9.12 12.89 15.26
N VAL A 319 -8.63 13.46 14.16
CA VAL A 319 -7.56 14.44 14.14
C VAL A 319 -8.12 15.84 13.85
N LYS A 320 -7.70 16.83 14.64
CA LYS A 320 -8.01 18.25 14.42
C LYS A 320 -6.72 19.03 14.22
N GLY A 321 -6.66 19.87 13.17
CA GLY A 321 -5.48 20.65 12.82
C GLY A 321 -4.36 19.81 12.19
N ASN A 322 -3.17 20.41 12.06
CA ASN A 322 -1.97 19.70 11.62
C ASN A 322 -1.45 18.84 12.76
N VAL A 323 -1.51 17.52 12.57
CA VAL A 323 -0.89 16.54 13.46
C VAL A 323 0.20 15.82 12.69
N ASP A 324 1.29 15.54 13.39
CA ASP A 324 2.40 14.77 12.87
C ASP A 324 1.95 13.32 12.65
N GLU A 325 1.65 12.98 11.39
CA GLU A 325 1.21 11.63 11.00
C GLU A 325 2.29 10.58 11.28
N GLU A 326 3.56 10.98 11.24
CA GLU A 326 4.69 10.12 11.49
C GLU A 326 4.81 9.78 12.97
N GLU A 327 4.55 10.74 13.86
CA GLU A 327 4.44 10.50 15.30
C GLU A 327 3.31 9.50 15.62
N ILE A 328 2.15 9.64 14.97
CA ILE A 328 1.04 8.69 15.12
C ILE A 328 1.45 7.29 14.64
N ARG A 329 2.12 7.20 13.49
CA ARG A 329 2.57 5.93 12.90
C ARG A 329 3.55 5.21 13.83
N ILE A 330 4.58 5.91 14.31
CA ILE A 330 5.58 5.35 15.24
C ILE A 330 4.89 4.87 16.52
N ALA A 331 4.00 5.68 17.10
CA ALA A 331 3.27 5.31 18.31
C ALA A 331 2.39 4.07 18.12
N ALA A 332 1.77 3.91 16.95
CA ALA A 332 0.99 2.71 16.62
C ALA A 332 1.89 1.47 16.47
N GLU A 333 3.04 1.59 15.80
CA GLU A 333 3.99 0.48 15.68
C GLU A 333 4.54 0.01 17.04
N ASP A 334 4.89 0.95 17.92
CA ASP A 334 5.42 0.61 19.25
C ASP A 334 4.36 -0.09 20.10
N ARG A 335 3.10 0.35 19.99
CA ARG A 335 1.96 -0.33 20.63
C ARG A 335 1.75 -1.73 20.07
N PHE A 336 1.79 -1.89 18.75
CA PHE A 336 1.71 -3.19 18.09
C PHE A 336 2.77 -4.14 18.64
N LYS A 337 4.05 -3.71 18.60
CA LYS A 337 5.19 -4.50 19.07
C LYS A 337 5.03 -4.88 20.53
N THR A 338 4.60 -3.93 21.36
CA THR A 338 4.38 -4.17 22.79
C THR A 338 3.29 -5.22 23.01
N ALA A 339 2.11 -5.04 22.40
CA ALA A 339 0.99 -5.97 22.55
C ALA A 339 1.32 -7.39 22.05
N TYR A 340 2.06 -7.48 20.94
CA TYR A 340 2.51 -8.77 20.41
C TYR A 340 3.49 -9.45 21.38
N LEU A 341 4.51 -8.74 21.86
CA LEU A 341 5.53 -9.29 22.77
C LEU A 341 4.97 -9.71 24.13
N THR A 342 4.04 -8.92 24.69
CA THR A 342 3.47 -9.22 26.01
C THR A 342 2.35 -10.25 25.95
N GLN A 343 1.84 -10.57 24.74
CA GLN A 343 0.67 -11.45 24.51
C GLN A 343 -0.53 -11.08 25.39
N THR A 344 -0.65 -9.80 25.76
CA THR A 344 -1.70 -9.27 26.64
C THR A 344 -2.49 -8.18 25.94
N GLU A 345 -3.80 -8.16 26.16
CA GLU A 345 -4.68 -7.07 25.72
C GLU A 345 -4.25 -5.78 26.44
N LEU A 346 -3.37 -4.98 25.83
CA LEU A 346 -2.95 -3.70 26.39
C LEU A 346 -4.09 -2.69 26.28
N ARG A 347 -4.60 -2.25 27.42
CA ARG A 347 -5.54 -1.13 27.55
C ARG A 347 -4.75 0.14 27.79
N LEU A 348 -4.62 0.98 26.77
CA LEU A 348 -3.99 2.29 26.90
C LEU A 348 -4.83 3.34 26.17
N GLY A 349 -5.24 4.38 26.91
CA GLY A 349 -6.04 5.47 26.37
C GLY A 349 -5.21 6.35 25.42
N SER A 350 -5.65 6.46 24.17
CA SER A 350 -5.03 7.34 23.19
C SER A 350 -5.52 8.77 23.35
N SER A 351 -4.67 9.67 23.85
CA SER A 351 -4.90 11.12 23.71
C SER A 351 -3.62 11.77 23.17
N PHE A 352 -3.55 11.88 21.85
CA PHE A 352 -2.60 12.78 21.19
C PHE A 352 -3.35 14.06 20.85
N GLY A 353 -3.21 15.05 21.73
CA GLY A 353 -3.84 16.36 21.62
C GLY A 353 -3.43 17.25 22.79
N ASN A 354 -2.85 18.40 22.46
CA ASN A 354 -2.26 19.33 23.41
C ASN A 354 -3.24 19.75 24.53
N LYS A 355 -2.71 19.87 25.76
CA LYS A 355 -3.43 20.09 27.02
C LYS A 355 -4.61 21.08 26.91
N SER A 356 -5.83 20.57 27.11
CA SER A 356 -6.82 21.25 27.95
C SER A 356 -7.67 20.23 28.68
N LYS A 357 -7.69 20.38 30.00
CA LYS A 357 -8.41 19.55 30.95
C LYS A 357 -9.90 19.84 30.79
N LYS A 358 -10.66 18.94 30.16
CA LYS A 358 -12.07 18.61 30.50
C LYS A 358 -12.62 17.52 29.57
N GLU A 359 -12.94 16.39 30.19
CA GLU A 359 -13.85 15.33 29.71
C GLU A 359 -13.63 14.83 28.28
N SER A 360 -12.53 14.10 28.06
CA SER A 360 -12.43 13.17 26.94
C SER A 360 -12.90 11.78 27.38
N SER A 361 -13.82 11.20 26.63
CA SER A 361 -14.26 9.81 26.74
C SER A 361 -13.04 8.88 26.79
N LYS A 362 -12.92 8.11 27.87
CA LYS A 362 -11.97 7.00 27.99
C LYS A 362 -12.31 5.96 26.93
N GLN A 363 -11.68 6.03 25.76
CA GLN A 363 -11.73 4.92 24.81
C GLN A 363 -10.64 3.92 25.25
N ASP A 364 -11.11 2.89 25.95
CA ASP A 364 -10.33 1.77 26.47
C ASP A 364 -10.10 0.78 25.30
N SER A 365 -9.22 1.11 24.36
CA SER A 365 -8.91 0.22 23.23
C SER A 365 -7.90 -0.83 23.67
N SER A 366 -8.39 -2.05 23.93
CA SER A 366 -7.56 -3.25 23.96
C SER A 366 -7.17 -3.62 22.53
N ILE A 367 -5.89 -3.84 22.25
CA ILE A 367 -5.45 -4.34 20.94
C ILE A 367 -5.93 -5.77 20.79
N LYS A 368 -6.75 -6.00 19.77
CA LYS A 368 -7.21 -7.33 19.34
C LYS A 368 -6.66 -7.57 17.95
N PHE A 369 -5.76 -8.54 17.85
CA PHE A 369 -5.24 -8.93 16.54
C PHE A 369 -6.33 -9.62 15.73
N GLU A 370 -6.42 -9.23 14.48
CA GLU A 370 -7.05 -9.96 13.40
C GLU A 370 -5.95 -10.67 12.60
N ALA A 371 -6.33 -11.69 11.83
CA ALA A 371 -5.37 -12.52 11.12
C ALA A 371 -5.82 -12.78 9.68
N VAL A 372 -4.86 -12.77 8.77
CA VAL A 372 -5.01 -13.30 7.41
C VAL A 372 -4.00 -14.44 7.22
N GLY A 373 -4.46 -15.54 6.63
CA GLY A 373 -3.69 -16.78 6.60
C GLY A 373 -3.52 -17.40 7.99
N GLY A 374 -2.89 -18.57 8.03
CA GLY A 374 -2.86 -19.40 9.22
C GLY A 374 -4.26 -19.90 9.61
N ASN A 375 -4.37 -20.47 10.80
CA ASN A 375 -5.66 -20.71 11.44
C ASN A 375 -6.10 -19.44 12.19
N THR A 376 -6.95 -18.62 11.56
CA THR A 376 -7.37 -17.32 12.10
C THR A 376 -8.12 -17.38 13.43
N LEU A 377 -8.65 -18.56 13.82
CA LEU A 377 -9.22 -18.78 15.16
C LEU A 377 -8.19 -18.63 16.28
N LEU A 378 -6.90 -18.73 15.94
CA LEU A 378 -5.77 -18.57 16.84
C LEU A 378 -5.20 -17.15 16.84
N ALA A 379 -5.84 -16.15 16.22
CA ALA A 379 -5.34 -14.76 16.18
C ALA A 379 -5.03 -14.16 17.58
N ARG A 380 -5.72 -14.66 18.62
CA ARG A 380 -5.48 -14.26 20.03
C ARG A 380 -4.30 -14.98 20.70
N ASN A 381 -3.71 -15.95 20.03
CA ASN A 381 -2.50 -16.65 20.44
C ASN A 381 -1.51 -16.60 19.26
N PRO A 382 -0.78 -15.48 19.08
CA PRO A 382 0.11 -15.28 17.94
C PRO A 382 1.11 -16.41 17.73
N THR A 383 1.69 -16.94 18.81
CA THR A 383 2.65 -18.05 18.74
C THR A 383 2.01 -19.30 18.14
N ALA A 384 0.82 -19.69 18.62
CA ALA A 384 0.11 -20.85 18.08
C ALA A 384 -0.42 -20.62 16.66
N TRP A 385 -0.78 -19.39 16.31
CA TRP A 385 -1.16 -19.02 14.94
C TRP A 385 0.02 -19.15 13.98
N GLU A 386 1.21 -18.65 14.35
CA GLU A 386 2.43 -18.71 13.52
C GLU A 386 2.82 -20.15 13.17
N GLU A 387 2.69 -21.08 14.11
CA GLU A 387 2.97 -22.50 13.86
C GLU A 387 2.12 -23.07 12.72
N THR A 388 0.88 -22.58 12.54
CA THR A 388 -0.01 -23.05 11.47
C THR A 388 0.45 -22.62 10.08
N LEU A 389 1.26 -21.57 9.97
CA LEU A 389 1.85 -21.14 8.70
C LEU A 389 2.91 -22.10 8.16
N SER A 390 3.26 -23.15 8.91
CA SER A 390 4.10 -24.25 8.44
C SER A 390 3.41 -25.09 7.36
N ASN A 391 2.07 -25.06 7.31
CA ASN A 391 1.28 -25.80 6.32
C ASN A 391 0.79 -24.85 5.20
N PRO A 392 1.16 -25.11 3.93
CA PRO A 392 0.83 -24.28 2.77
C PRO A 392 -0.67 -24.06 2.54
N ILE A 393 -1.53 -24.97 3.01
CA ILE A 393 -2.99 -24.81 2.87
C ILE A 393 -3.52 -23.58 3.62
N PHE A 394 -2.79 -23.11 4.62
CA PHE A 394 -3.13 -21.91 5.38
C PHE A 394 -2.46 -20.65 4.85
N TRP A 395 -1.66 -20.73 3.80
CA TRP A 395 -1.08 -19.54 3.19
C TRP A 395 -2.18 -18.76 2.47
N ARG A 396 -2.17 -17.45 2.65
CA ARG A 396 -3.04 -16.51 1.96
C ARG A 396 -2.19 -15.42 1.32
N VAL A 397 -2.80 -14.69 0.42
CA VAL A 397 -2.20 -13.48 -0.13
C VAL A 397 -2.05 -12.47 1.00
N ILE A 398 -0.83 -12.01 1.24
CA ILE A 398 -0.52 -11.00 2.28
C ILE A 398 -0.02 -9.67 1.70
N GLU A 399 0.44 -9.67 0.45
CA GLU A 399 0.79 -8.46 -0.29
C GLU A 399 0.59 -8.69 -1.79
N GLN A 400 0.28 -7.62 -2.52
CA GLN A 400 0.08 -7.63 -3.98
C GLN A 400 0.59 -6.33 -4.59
N SER A 401 1.24 -6.43 -5.74
CA SER A 401 1.77 -5.28 -6.48
C SER A 401 1.78 -5.52 -8.00
N GLU A 402 2.20 -4.49 -8.74
CA GLU A 402 2.36 -4.56 -10.21
C GLU A 402 1.04 -4.92 -10.91
N TYR A 403 -0.02 -4.18 -10.61
CA TYR A 403 -1.33 -4.42 -11.17
C TYR A 403 -1.35 -4.17 -12.68
N LYS A 404 -1.96 -5.09 -13.41
CA LYS A 404 -2.23 -4.96 -14.84
C LYS A 404 -3.72 -5.06 -15.14
N SER A 405 -4.15 -4.32 -16.14
CA SER A 405 -5.50 -4.44 -16.69
C SER A 405 -5.72 -5.83 -17.29
N VAL A 406 -6.89 -6.44 -17.05
CA VAL A 406 -7.28 -7.69 -17.72
C VAL A 406 -7.37 -7.53 -19.25
N ILE A 407 -7.58 -6.29 -19.74
CA ILE A 407 -7.58 -5.99 -21.18
C ILE A 407 -6.22 -6.32 -21.82
N THR A 408 -5.12 -6.22 -21.07
CA THR A 408 -3.78 -6.56 -21.58
C THR A 408 -3.62 -8.05 -21.92
N LEU A 409 -4.54 -8.90 -21.45
CA LEU A 409 -4.58 -10.33 -21.77
C LEU A 409 -5.20 -10.61 -23.15
N LEU A 410 -5.93 -9.66 -23.72
CA LEU A 410 -6.64 -9.81 -24.99
C LEU A 410 -5.70 -9.56 -26.18
N SER A 411 -6.12 -9.98 -27.38
CA SER A 411 -5.41 -9.65 -28.62
C SER A 411 -5.41 -8.14 -28.90
N LYS A 412 -4.41 -7.63 -29.62
CA LYS A 412 -4.33 -6.20 -29.97
C LYS A 412 -5.60 -5.68 -30.65
N GLN A 413 -6.20 -6.49 -31.53
CA GLN A 413 -7.44 -6.15 -32.21
C GLN A 413 -8.61 -5.95 -31.24
N GLN A 414 -8.76 -6.84 -30.25
CA GLN A 414 -9.79 -6.71 -29.21
C GLN A 414 -9.52 -5.49 -28.33
N GLN A 415 -8.25 -5.23 -27.97
CA GLN A 415 -7.88 -4.06 -27.18
C GLN A 415 -8.24 -2.75 -27.90
N GLU A 416 -7.94 -2.65 -29.20
CA GLU A 416 -8.29 -1.50 -30.04
C GLU A 416 -9.82 -1.32 -30.14
N ALA A 417 -10.56 -2.41 -30.37
CA ALA A 417 -12.02 -2.38 -30.44
C ALA A 417 -12.65 -1.84 -29.13
N ILE A 418 -12.19 -2.34 -27.98
CA ILE A 418 -12.65 -1.87 -26.65
C ILE A 418 -12.32 -0.37 -26.46
N SER A 419 -11.15 0.06 -26.92
CA SER A 419 -10.71 1.46 -26.79
C SER A 419 -11.57 2.41 -27.63
N ILE A 420 -11.87 2.04 -28.88
CA ILE A 420 -12.75 2.79 -29.78
C ILE A 420 -14.18 2.86 -29.22
N SER A 421 -14.69 1.74 -28.67
CA SER A 421 -15.99 1.74 -28.00
C SER A 421 -16.04 2.74 -26.85
N ASN A 422 -14.99 2.80 -26.02
CA ASN A 422 -14.92 3.78 -24.93
C ASN A 422 -14.93 5.23 -25.43
N GLU A 423 -14.14 5.57 -26.45
CA GLU A 423 -14.07 6.94 -26.98
C GLU A 423 -15.41 7.41 -27.59
N ASN A 424 -16.07 6.55 -28.38
CA ASN A 424 -17.38 6.87 -28.97
C ASN A 424 -18.49 7.03 -27.92
N ILE A 425 -18.36 6.39 -26.76
CA ILE A 425 -19.30 6.53 -25.65
C ILE A 425 -19.07 7.84 -24.89
N PHE A 426 -17.82 8.28 -24.74
CA PHE A 426 -17.52 9.57 -24.12
C PHE A 426 -18.07 10.75 -24.93
N ILE A 427 -17.96 10.70 -26.26
CA ILE A 427 -18.45 11.77 -27.16
C ILE A 427 -19.99 11.89 -27.12
N ASN A 428 -20.72 10.78 -26.93
CA ASN A 428 -22.20 10.77 -26.90
C ASN A 428 -22.80 11.00 -25.49
N SER A 429 -21.97 11.29 -24.49
CA SER A 429 -22.38 11.50 -23.08
C SER A 429 -22.28 12.97 -22.61
N HIS A 430 -22.08 13.89 -23.56
CA HIS A 430 -22.22 15.34 -23.41
C HIS A 430 -23.34 15.81 -24.34
#